data_AF-A0A2D7ZHS3-F1
#
_entry.id   AF-A0A2D7ZHS3-F1
#
_cell.length_a   1.000
_cell.length_b   1.000
_cell.length_c   1.000
_cell.angle_alpha   90.00
_cell.angle_beta   90.00
_cell.angle_gamma   90.00
#
_symmetry.space_group_name_H-M   'P 1'
#
loop_
_entity.id
_entity.type
_entity.pdbx_description
1 polymer ?
#
loop_
_entity_poly.entity_id
_entity_poly.type
_entity_poly.pdbx_seq_one_letter_code
_entity_poly.pdbx_strand_id
1 'polypeptide(L)'
;MSDTNANHALQIQPAPSRMRAAFQGHIIADSDDVMILREGAMAPVAYFPKNDLEMGYFARTERSTHCPFKGDAAYYTVTLEGEVLENVAWTYEDPLPGAVQIAGRVAFYADRVEVYPVSDKTAPHDHHTDVDAVVQHTDSGGGQSQKAHWPANVEEPKD
;
A
#
# COMPACT_ATOMS: atom_id res chain seq x y z
N MET A 1 -30.82 8.69 31.77
CA MET A 1 -30.90 9.12 30.35
C MET A 1 -29.71 8.48 29.66
N SER A 2 -29.98 7.76 28.58
CA SER A 2 -29.21 6.63 28.05
C SER A 2 -27.77 6.95 27.64
N ASP A 3 -26.82 6.16 28.14
CA ASP A 3 -25.41 6.14 27.73
C ASP A 3 -25.25 5.48 26.35
N THR A 4 -25.55 6.21 25.27
CA THR A 4 -25.36 5.72 23.90
C THR A 4 -23.88 5.77 23.43
N ASN A 5 -22.95 6.22 24.27
CA ASN A 5 -21.54 6.39 23.87
C ASN A 5 -20.62 5.19 24.13
N ALA A 6 -21.13 4.07 24.65
CA ALA A 6 -20.30 2.93 25.03
C ALA A 6 -19.88 1.99 23.86
N ASN A 7 -20.45 2.15 22.66
CA ASN A 7 -20.36 1.11 21.60
C ASN A 7 -19.47 1.44 20.39
N HIS A 8 -18.76 2.57 20.37
CA HIS A 8 -17.85 2.95 19.26
C HIS A 8 -16.49 3.46 19.76
N ALA A 9 -15.99 2.90 20.87
CA ALA A 9 -14.64 3.22 21.32
C ALA A 9 -13.61 2.69 20.30
N LEU A 10 -12.92 3.59 19.61
CA LEU A 10 -11.77 3.26 18.78
C LEU A 10 -10.61 2.88 19.71
N GLN A 11 -10.07 1.68 19.54
CA GLN A 11 -8.87 1.25 20.24
C GLN A 11 -7.73 1.20 19.22
N ILE A 12 -6.74 2.08 19.39
CA ILE A 12 -5.57 2.14 18.50
C ILE A 12 -4.33 1.81 19.32
N GLN A 13 -3.60 0.80 18.88
CA GLN A 13 -2.40 0.30 19.57
C GLN A 13 -1.31 -0.04 18.55
N PRO A 14 -0.02 0.13 18.90
CA PRO A 14 1.06 -0.37 18.07
C PRO A 14 0.93 -1.88 17.83
N ALA A 15 1.28 -2.33 16.62
CA ALA A 15 1.38 -3.74 16.31
C ALA A 15 2.46 -4.38 17.20
N PRO A 16 2.24 -5.60 17.73
CA PRO A 16 3.21 -6.27 18.62
C PRO A 16 4.44 -6.78 17.87
N SER A 17 4.39 -6.76 16.54
CA SER A 17 5.42 -7.21 15.62
C SER A 17 5.38 -6.35 14.37
N ARG A 18 6.47 -6.38 13.61
CA ARG A 18 6.50 -5.89 12.25
C ARG A 18 5.43 -6.56 11.40
N MET A 19 4.87 -5.81 10.46
CA MET A 19 3.78 -6.25 9.60
C MET A 19 4.16 -6.03 8.14
N ARG A 20 3.59 -6.86 7.26
CA ARG A 20 3.67 -6.68 5.81
C ARG A 20 2.28 -6.62 5.20
N ALA A 21 2.16 -5.87 4.11
CA ALA A 21 1.04 -5.93 3.19
C ALA A 21 1.55 -6.43 1.83
N ALA A 22 0.89 -7.42 1.26
CA ALA A 22 1.29 -8.04 0.01
C ALA A 22 0.11 -8.22 -0.95
N PHE A 23 0.38 -8.09 -2.24
CA PHE A 23 -0.56 -8.44 -3.30
C PHE A 23 0.11 -9.43 -4.25
N GLN A 24 -0.49 -10.61 -4.43
CA GLN A 24 0.04 -11.70 -5.25
C GLN A 24 1.51 -12.04 -4.96
N GLY A 25 1.92 -11.97 -3.69
CA GLY A 25 3.29 -12.23 -3.25
C GLY A 25 4.25 -11.03 -3.34
N HIS A 26 3.87 -9.93 -3.98
CA HIS A 26 4.66 -8.70 -4.00
C HIS A 26 4.37 -7.87 -2.74
N ILE A 27 5.43 -7.48 -2.02
CA ILE A 27 5.33 -6.63 -0.84
C ILE A 27 5.08 -5.19 -1.28
N ILE A 28 4.00 -4.59 -0.80
CA ILE A 28 3.61 -3.20 -1.10
C ILE A 28 3.68 -2.30 0.14
N ALA A 29 3.81 -2.88 1.34
CA ALA A 29 4.14 -2.18 2.57
C ALA A 29 4.88 -3.12 3.53
N ASP A 30 5.86 -2.58 4.26
CA ASP A 30 6.67 -3.35 5.20
C ASP A 30 7.18 -2.47 6.34
N SER A 31 6.64 -2.63 7.55
CA SER A 31 6.84 -1.66 8.63
C SER A 31 6.83 -2.28 10.02
N ASP A 32 7.69 -1.77 10.91
CA ASP A 32 7.68 -2.05 12.35
C ASP A 32 6.92 -0.99 13.17
N ASP A 33 6.57 0.16 12.57
CA ASP A 33 5.73 1.21 13.15
C ASP A 33 4.29 1.12 12.62
N VAL A 34 3.63 -0.03 12.79
CA VAL A 34 2.23 -0.21 12.37
C VAL A 34 1.26 0.05 13.52
N MET A 35 0.15 0.74 13.25
CA MET A 35 -0.93 0.94 14.20
C MET A 35 -2.11 0.00 13.89
N ILE A 36 -2.59 -0.73 14.89
CA ILE A 36 -3.77 -1.60 14.79
C ILE A 36 -4.97 -0.87 15.39
N LEU A 37 -5.96 -0.61 14.56
CA LEU A 37 -7.26 -0.09 14.96
C LEU A 37 -8.25 -1.25 15.19
N ARG A 38 -8.92 -1.24 16.33
CA ARG A 38 -10.07 -2.11 16.63
C ARG A 38 -11.29 -1.24 16.89
N GLU A 39 -12.41 -1.60 16.27
CA GLU A 39 -13.68 -0.89 16.37
C GLU A 39 -14.81 -1.89 16.59
N GLY A 40 -15.36 -1.92 17.81
CA GLY A 40 -16.43 -2.84 18.18
C GLY A 40 -16.08 -4.30 17.88
N ALA A 41 -16.94 -4.97 17.11
CA ALA A 41 -16.75 -6.38 16.69
C ALA A 41 -16.14 -6.53 15.28
N MET A 42 -15.68 -5.44 14.66
CA MET A 42 -15.07 -5.49 13.33
C MET A 42 -13.67 -6.11 13.40
N ALA A 43 -13.24 -6.68 12.27
CA ALA A 43 -11.88 -7.16 12.13
C ALA A 43 -10.88 -6.00 12.36
N PRO A 44 -9.75 -6.25 13.05
CA PRO A 44 -8.72 -5.23 13.26
C PRO A 44 -8.15 -4.76 11.93
N VAL A 45 -7.87 -3.46 11.82
CA VAL A 45 -7.28 -2.85 10.64
C VAL A 45 -5.87 -2.37 10.94
N ALA A 46 -4.91 -2.75 10.12
CA ALA A 46 -3.54 -2.29 10.22
C ALA A 46 -3.32 -1.02 9.39
N TYR A 47 -2.69 -0.03 10.00
CA TYR A 47 -2.35 1.27 9.42
C TYR A 47 -0.82 1.43 9.38
N PHE A 48 -0.28 1.40 8.17
CA PHE A 48 1.14 1.51 7.87
C PHE A 48 1.53 2.98 7.68
N PRO A 49 2.70 3.43 8.14
CA PRO A 49 3.19 4.77 7.84
C PRO A 49 3.44 4.87 6.34
N LYS A 50 3.02 5.98 5.73
CA LYS A 50 3.12 6.18 4.26
C LYS A 50 4.55 6.02 3.73
N ASN A 51 5.56 6.31 4.54
CA ASN A 51 6.97 6.18 4.15
C ASN A 51 7.41 4.72 3.97
N ASP A 52 6.73 3.77 4.60
CA ASP A 52 7.08 2.34 4.53
C ASP A 52 6.23 1.60 3.48
N LEU A 53 5.57 2.36 2.60
CA LEU A 53 4.86 1.85 1.43
C LEU A 53 5.72 2.00 0.18
N GLU A 54 5.58 1.06 -0.73
CA GLU A 54 6.12 1.18 -2.09
C GLU A 54 5.24 2.12 -2.92
N MET A 55 5.27 3.41 -2.57
CA MET A 55 4.38 4.46 -3.12
C MET A 55 4.45 4.60 -4.65
N GLY A 56 5.49 4.06 -5.30
CA GLY A 56 5.59 3.97 -6.76
C GLY A 56 4.45 3.18 -7.40
N TYR A 57 3.80 2.28 -6.67
CA TYR A 57 2.64 1.53 -7.13
C TYR A 57 1.30 2.22 -6.83
N PHE A 58 1.29 3.34 -6.10
CA PHE A 58 0.07 3.95 -5.57
C PHE A 58 -0.29 5.24 -6.29
N ALA A 59 -1.54 5.34 -6.73
CA ALA A 59 -2.11 6.56 -7.30
C ALA A 59 -3.28 7.06 -6.44
N ARG A 60 -3.23 8.32 -6.00
CA ARG A 60 -4.33 8.96 -5.27
C ARG A 60 -5.55 9.09 -6.20
N THR A 61 -6.74 8.78 -5.70
CA THR A 61 -8.00 8.92 -6.45
C THR A 61 -8.83 10.11 -5.97
N GLU A 62 -9.81 10.54 -6.75
CA GLU A 62 -10.78 11.57 -6.33
C GLU A 62 -11.79 11.04 -5.30
N ARG A 63 -11.83 9.72 -5.06
CA ARG A 63 -12.75 9.11 -4.12
C ARG A 63 -12.43 9.56 -2.70
N SER A 64 -13.48 9.90 -1.96
CA SER A 64 -13.45 10.10 -0.52
C SER A 64 -14.72 9.54 0.14
N THR A 65 -14.63 9.20 1.42
CA THR A 65 -15.80 8.81 2.24
C THR A 65 -15.71 9.47 3.61
N HIS A 66 -16.86 9.83 4.19
CA HIS A 66 -16.90 10.48 5.50
C HIS A 66 -17.28 9.50 6.60
N CYS A 67 -16.49 9.44 7.66
CA CYS A 67 -16.78 8.68 8.88
C CYS A 67 -16.97 9.62 10.07
N PRO A 68 -18.11 9.56 10.80
CA PRO A 68 -18.39 10.48 11.91
C PRO A 68 -17.41 10.36 13.09
N PHE A 69 -16.66 9.25 13.17
CA PHE A 69 -15.69 9.00 14.24
C PHE A 69 -14.23 9.24 13.84
N LYS A 70 -13.94 9.27 12.53
CA LYS A 70 -12.56 9.27 12.01
C LYS A 70 -12.27 10.43 11.07
N GLY A 71 -13.28 11.10 10.50
CA GLY A 71 -13.11 12.16 9.52
C GLY A 71 -13.20 11.64 8.09
N ASP A 72 -12.54 12.31 7.16
CA ASP A 72 -12.60 12.01 5.73
C ASP A 72 -11.50 11.03 5.33
N ALA A 73 -11.91 9.90 4.76
CA ALA A 73 -11.03 8.91 4.18
C ALA A 73 -10.70 9.28 2.74
N ALA A 74 -9.42 9.28 2.45
CA ALA A 74 -8.79 9.41 1.14
C ALA A 74 -8.45 8.02 0.60
N TYR A 75 -8.60 7.78 -0.70
CA TYR A 75 -8.34 6.48 -1.34
C TYR A 75 -7.18 6.52 -2.33
N TYR A 76 -6.53 5.36 -2.47
CA TYR A 76 -5.49 5.07 -3.45
C TYR A 76 -5.84 3.81 -4.26
N THR A 77 -5.54 3.87 -5.55
CA THR A 77 -5.47 2.69 -6.43
C THR A 77 -4.04 2.18 -6.45
N VAL A 78 -3.88 0.86 -6.41
CA VAL A 78 -2.57 0.22 -6.58
C VAL A 78 -2.48 -0.39 -7.97
N THR A 79 -1.38 -0.12 -8.68
CA THR A 79 -1.07 -0.73 -9.96
C THR A 79 0.25 -1.48 -9.86
N LEU A 80 0.20 -2.79 -10.07
CA LEU A 80 1.34 -3.69 -9.91
C LEU A 80 1.21 -4.87 -10.87
N GLU A 81 2.29 -5.21 -11.58
CA GLU A 81 2.31 -6.32 -12.56
C GLU A 81 1.16 -6.30 -13.58
N GLY A 82 0.72 -5.11 -13.99
CA GLY A 82 -0.38 -4.94 -14.96
C GLY A 82 -1.79 -5.07 -14.37
N GLU A 83 -1.92 -5.41 -13.09
CA GLU A 83 -3.19 -5.44 -12.37
C GLU A 83 -3.51 -4.07 -11.73
N VAL A 84 -4.79 -3.72 -11.70
CA VAL A 84 -5.28 -2.45 -11.13
C VAL A 84 -6.26 -2.74 -10.00
N LEU A 85 -5.84 -2.46 -8.77
CA LEU A 85 -6.67 -2.59 -7.59
C LEU A 85 -7.28 -1.24 -7.23
N GLU A 86 -8.45 -0.98 -7.80
CA GLU A 86 -9.10 0.31 -7.64
C GLU A 86 -9.51 0.59 -6.19
N ASN A 87 -9.11 1.76 -5.68
CA ASN A 87 -9.44 2.22 -4.32
C ASN A 87 -9.15 1.16 -3.24
N VAL A 88 -8.07 0.38 -3.40
CA VAL A 88 -7.78 -0.74 -2.50
C VAL A 88 -7.18 -0.33 -1.16
N ALA A 89 -6.60 0.87 -1.13
CA ALA A 89 -6.01 1.43 0.07
C ALA A 89 -6.69 2.75 0.44
N TRP A 90 -6.72 3.06 1.72
CA TRP A 90 -7.24 4.34 2.22
C TRP A 90 -6.38 4.91 3.34
N THR A 91 -6.51 6.21 3.56
CA THR A 91 -5.85 6.95 4.63
C THR A 91 -6.79 8.00 5.20
N TYR A 92 -6.56 8.39 6.45
CA TYR A 92 -7.17 9.59 7.03
C TYR A 92 -6.06 10.65 7.15
N GLU A 93 -6.06 11.63 6.25
CA GLU A 93 -5.02 12.67 6.22
C GLU A 93 -5.18 13.65 7.38
N ASP A 94 -6.43 14.02 7.69
CA ASP A 94 -6.80 14.89 8.81
C ASP A 94 -7.90 14.23 9.65
N PRO A 95 -7.56 13.22 10.49
CA PRO A 95 -8.54 12.50 11.26
C PRO A 95 -9.08 13.29 12.46
N LEU A 96 -10.28 12.93 12.91
CA LEU A 96 -10.85 13.46 14.16
C LEU A 96 -9.99 13.09 15.40
N PRO A 97 -10.11 13.82 16.53
CA PRO A 97 -9.27 13.64 17.72
C PRO A 97 -9.15 12.21 18.25
N GLY A 98 -10.20 11.38 18.10
CA GLY A 98 -10.21 9.98 18.52
C GLY A 98 -9.38 9.03 17.64
N ALA A 99 -8.88 9.51 16.49
CA ALA A 99 -8.17 8.71 15.49
C ALA A 99 -6.82 9.34 15.07
N VAL A 100 -6.30 10.32 15.80
CA VAL A 100 -5.05 11.03 15.45
C VAL A 100 -3.82 10.14 15.32
N GLN A 101 -3.79 8.99 16.01
CA GLN A 101 -2.69 8.03 15.92
C GLN A 101 -2.55 7.38 14.54
N ILE A 102 -3.60 7.40 13.71
CA ILE A 102 -3.58 6.88 12.34
C ILE A 102 -3.52 7.99 11.27
N ALA A 103 -3.26 9.23 11.67
CA ALA A 103 -3.14 10.36 10.75
C ALA A 103 -2.05 10.11 9.69
N GLY A 104 -2.42 10.23 8.41
CA GLY A 104 -1.54 10.01 7.26
C GLY A 104 -1.05 8.56 7.08
N ARG A 105 -1.50 7.62 7.91
CA ARG A 105 -1.19 6.19 7.77
C ARG A 105 -2.16 5.54 6.78
N VAL A 106 -1.71 4.51 6.09
CA VAL A 106 -2.43 3.83 5.01
C VAL A 106 -2.86 2.44 5.45
N ALA A 107 -4.12 2.10 5.22
CA ALA A 107 -4.70 0.78 5.43
C ALA A 107 -5.17 0.17 4.11
N PHE A 108 -5.39 -1.15 4.11
CA PHE A 108 -5.74 -1.93 2.93
C PHE A 108 -7.01 -2.75 3.15
N TYR A 109 -7.73 -3.00 2.06
CA TYR A 109 -8.86 -3.92 2.06
C TYR A 109 -8.35 -5.37 2.12
N ALA A 110 -8.56 -6.04 3.27
CA ALA A 110 -7.97 -7.34 3.58
C ALA A 110 -8.52 -8.51 2.75
N ASP A 111 -9.62 -8.31 2.02
CA ASP A 111 -10.14 -9.25 1.02
C ASP A 111 -9.38 -9.17 -0.32
N ARG A 112 -8.55 -8.14 -0.51
CA ARG A 112 -7.79 -7.88 -1.75
C ARG A 112 -6.28 -7.81 -1.54
N VAL A 113 -5.82 -7.51 -0.32
CA VAL A 113 -4.40 -7.42 0.06
C VAL A 113 -4.17 -8.25 1.31
N GLU A 114 -3.16 -9.10 1.27
CA GLU A 114 -2.76 -9.93 2.40
C GLU A 114 -1.98 -9.10 3.40
N VAL A 115 -2.48 -8.99 4.63
CA VAL A 115 -1.83 -8.25 5.71
C VAL A 115 -1.49 -9.20 6.85
N TYR A 116 -0.20 -9.34 7.18
CA TYR A 116 0.26 -10.36 8.13
C TYR A 116 1.48 -9.91 8.95
N PRO A 117 1.62 -10.40 10.20
CA PRO A 117 2.81 -10.18 11.01
C PRO A 117 4.00 -10.98 10.49
N VAL A 118 5.20 -10.44 10.65
CA VAL A 118 6.47 -11.14 10.40
C VAL A 118 7.30 -11.20 11.68
N SER A 119 8.02 -12.31 11.87
CA SER A 119 8.76 -12.59 13.10
C SER A 119 10.08 -11.81 13.23
N ASP A 120 10.61 -11.31 12.12
CA ASP A 120 11.81 -10.48 12.11
C ASP A 120 11.46 -9.03 12.48
N LYS A 121 12.14 -8.47 13.48
CA LYS A 121 11.81 -7.15 14.05
C LYS A 121 12.34 -5.97 13.25
N THR A 122 13.16 -6.19 12.22
CA THR A 122 13.83 -5.09 11.52
C THR A 122 13.29 -4.95 10.10
N ALA A 123 12.51 -3.90 9.82
CA ALA A 123 12.22 -3.52 8.44
C ALA A 123 13.54 -3.26 7.70
N PRO A 124 13.70 -3.65 6.42
CA PRO A 124 14.81 -3.18 5.62
C PRO A 124 14.65 -1.67 5.51
N HIS A 125 15.28 -0.93 6.41
CA HIS A 125 15.43 0.52 6.29
C HIS A 125 16.50 0.80 5.24
N ASP A 126 16.25 0.36 4.02
CA ASP A 126 16.93 0.82 2.82
C ASP A 126 15.85 0.91 1.75
N HIS A 127 15.43 2.15 1.46
CA HIS A 127 14.63 2.48 0.28
C HIS A 127 15.49 2.26 -0.96
N HIS A 128 15.85 1.01 -1.25
CA HIS A 128 16.37 0.63 -2.53
C HIS A 128 15.23 -0.04 -3.28
N THR A 129 14.66 0.68 -4.23
CA THR A 129 13.79 0.12 -5.26
C THR A 129 14.63 -0.85 -6.09
N ASP A 130 14.85 -2.06 -5.56
CA ASP A 130 15.47 -3.14 -6.33
C ASP A 130 14.39 -3.71 -7.25
N VAL A 131 14.34 -3.19 -8.47
CA VAL A 131 13.46 -3.69 -9.55
C VAL A 131 13.97 -5.03 -10.11
N ASP A 132 15.02 -5.62 -9.54
CA ASP A 132 15.63 -6.87 -10.04
C ASP A 132 15.35 -8.08 -9.15
N ALA A 133 14.07 -8.40 -8.92
CA ALA A 133 13.66 -9.71 -8.40
C ALA A 133 13.30 -10.68 -9.54
N VAL A 134 14.34 -11.11 -10.27
CA VAL A 134 14.50 -12.43 -10.90
C VAL A 134 13.28 -12.98 -11.67
N VAL A 135 13.23 -12.68 -12.98
CA VAL A 135 12.64 -13.60 -13.96
C VAL A 135 13.62 -14.76 -14.14
N GLN A 136 13.38 -15.90 -13.48
CA GLN A 136 13.99 -17.16 -13.92
C GLN A 136 13.27 -17.62 -15.20
N HIS A 137 13.67 -17.09 -16.34
CA HIS A 137 13.37 -17.73 -17.61
C HIS A 137 14.50 -18.72 -17.91
N THR A 138 14.19 -20.01 -17.84
CA THR A 138 15.05 -21.03 -18.41
C THR A 138 14.96 -20.93 -19.93
N ASP A 139 15.93 -20.30 -20.59
CA ASP A 139 16.14 -20.55 -22.00
C ASP A 139 17.59 -20.96 -22.27
N SER A 140 17.70 -22.19 -22.73
CA SER A 140 18.93 -22.80 -23.22
C SER A 140 19.01 -22.50 -24.71
N GLY A 141 19.70 -21.43 -25.08
CA GLY A 141 19.83 -21.01 -26.47
C GLY A 141 21.22 -20.44 -26.76
N GLY A 142 22.17 -21.30 -27.10
CA GLY A 142 23.44 -20.87 -27.69
C GLY A 142 23.22 -20.34 -29.10
N GLY A 143 23.73 -19.15 -29.41
CA GLY A 143 23.71 -18.60 -30.76
C GLY A 143 24.42 -17.26 -30.86
N GLN A 144 25.62 -17.27 -31.42
CA GLN A 144 26.33 -16.04 -31.80
C GLN A 144 25.66 -15.36 -33.00
N SER A 145 25.83 -14.04 -33.08
CA SER A 145 26.12 -13.23 -34.29
C SER A 145 25.18 -12.07 -34.62
N GLN A 146 25.84 -10.91 -34.66
CA GLN A 146 25.82 -9.87 -35.71
C GLN A 146 24.96 -8.61 -35.55
N LYS A 147 25.66 -7.52 -35.85
CA LYS A 147 25.31 -6.10 -35.85
C LYS A 147 24.33 -5.78 -36.97
N ALA A 148 23.43 -4.84 -36.72
CA ALA A 148 22.94 -3.91 -37.75
C ALA A 148 22.42 -2.62 -37.12
N HIS A 149 22.64 -1.52 -37.83
CA HIS A 149 22.41 -0.13 -37.44
C HIS A 149 20.95 0.27 -37.70
N TRP A 150 20.35 1.09 -36.83
CA TRP A 150 19.03 1.69 -37.07
C TRP A 150 19.16 3.13 -37.63
N PRO A 151 18.44 3.51 -38.70
CA PRO A 151 18.27 4.91 -39.09
C PRO A 151 17.10 5.56 -38.33
N ALA A 152 17.16 6.87 -38.13
CA ALA A 152 16.14 7.69 -37.48
C ALA A 152 15.09 8.18 -38.49
N ASN A 153 13.80 8.04 -38.17
CA ASN A 153 12.70 8.67 -38.92
C ASN A 153 12.07 9.79 -38.08
N VAL A 154 12.43 11.02 -38.40
CA VAL A 154 11.71 12.25 -38.04
C VAL A 154 11.21 12.83 -39.36
N GLU A 155 9.91 13.01 -39.50
CA GLU A 155 9.33 13.85 -40.56
C GLU A 155 8.42 14.89 -39.89
N GLU A 156 8.79 16.17 -40.06
CA GLU A 156 8.01 17.35 -39.69
C GLU A 156 7.10 17.82 -40.85
N PRO A 157 6.05 18.62 -40.58
CA PRO A 157 4.80 18.64 -41.33
C PRO A 157 4.73 19.68 -42.47
N LYS A 158 3.72 19.55 -43.34
CA LYS A 158 3.29 20.58 -44.31
C LYS A 158 1.81 20.91 -44.08
N ASP A 159 1.52 22.15 -43.70
CA ASP A 159 0.89 23.18 -44.54
C ASP A 159 0.91 24.54 -43.82
#